data_AF-A0A3P7EIJ5-F1
#
_entry.id   AF-A0A3P7EIJ5-F1
#
_cell.length_a   1.000
_cell.length_b   1.000
_cell.length_c   1.000
_cell.angle_alpha   90.00
_cell.angle_beta   90.00
_cell.angle_gamma   90.00
#
_symmetry.space_group_name_H-M   'P 1'
#
loop_
_entity.id
_entity.type
_entity.pdbx_description
1 polymer ?
#
loop_
_entity_poly.entity_id
_entity_poly.type
_entity_poly.pdbx_seq_one_letter_code
_entity_poly.pdbx_strand_id
1 'polypeptide(L)'
;MHMYSWYDLFDYLEIYPSCKIQHFKELKKKSNIPFCEMLFFDDLSWNISDVSSLGVHAHLVHNGVDSHVLRNALVDFAKHSIVTSQP
;
A
#
# COMPACT_ATOMS: atom_id res chain seq x y z
N MET A 1 6.54 20.25 23.49
CA MET A 1 5.77 19.17 22.85
C MET A 1 5.73 19.50 21.36
N HIS A 2 6.61 18.89 20.57
CA HIS A 2 6.59 19.09 19.12
C HIS A 2 5.39 18.31 18.55
N MET A 3 4.38 19.04 18.10
CA MET A 3 3.25 18.48 17.39
C MET A 3 3.70 18.26 15.94
N TYR A 4 4.23 17.07 15.65
CA TYR A 4 4.44 16.66 14.26
C TYR A 4 3.06 16.57 13.60
N SER A 5 2.93 17.21 12.44
CA SER A 5 1.75 17.07 11.62
C SER A 5 1.74 15.67 11.02
N TRP A 6 0.57 15.09 10.79
CA TRP A 6 0.47 13.80 10.08
C TRP A 6 1.19 13.84 8.73
N TYR A 7 1.23 15.01 8.09
CA TYR A 7 1.94 15.23 6.83
C TYR A 7 3.46 15.03 6.93
N ASP A 8 4.05 15.19 8.11
CA ASP A 8 5.50 15.04 8.31
C ASP A 8 5.94 13.57 8.37
N LEU A 9 4.98 12.63 8.45
CA LEU A 9 5.25 11.19 8.51
C LEU A 9 5.29 10.52 7.13
N PHE A 10 4.92 11.23 6.05
CA PHE A 10 4.76 10.64 4.73
C PHE A 10 5.59 11.38 3.68
N ASP A 11 6.50 10.67 3.00
CA ASP A 11 7.32 11.22 1.92
C ASP A 11 6.49 11.60 0.68
N TYR A 12 5.39 10.88 0.44
CA TYR A 12 4.52 11.05 -0.73
C TYR A 12 3.05 10.95 -0.35
N LEU A 13 2.22 11.85 -0.91
CA LEU A 13 0.78 11.88 -0.68
C LEU A 13 0.01 12.07 -1.99
N GLU A 14 -1.02 11.24 -2.20
CA GLU A 14 -2.00 11.34 -3.29
C GLU A 14 -3.41 11.41 -2.67
N ILE A 15 -3.88 12.63 -2.37
CA ILE A 15 -5.16 12.90 -1.72
C ILE A 15 -6.00 13.81 -2.62
N TYR A 16 -6.80 13.19 -3.49
CA TYR A 16 -7.77 13.87 -4.36
C TYR A 16 -8.82 12.85 -4.85
N PRO A 17 -9.99 13.30 -5.34
CA PRO A 17 -10.98 12.39 -5.91
C PRO A 17 -10.48 11.74 -7.22
N SER A 18 -10.25 10.43 -7.19
CA SER A 18 -9.95 9.60 -8.37
C SER A 18 -10.06 8.11 -8.01
N CYS A 19 -9.80 7.22 -8.97
CA CYS A 19 -9.62 5.80 -8.67
C CYS A 19 -8.22 5.54 -8.09
N LYS A 20 -8.09 4.48 -7.28
CA LYS A 20 -6.80 4.14 -6.65
C LYS A 20 -5.73 3.74 -7.68
N ILE A 21 -6.12 3.28 -8.87
CA ILE A 21 -5.17 3.05 -9.97
C ILE A 21 -4.39 4.32 -10.30
N GLN A 22 -5.06 5.48 -10.36
CA GLN A 22 -4.39 6.75 -10.67
C GLN A 22 -3.44 7.16 -9.55
N HIS A 23 -3.85 7.01 -8.30
CA HIS A 23 -3.02 7.33 -7.15
C HIS A 23 -1.76 6.47 -7.12
N PHE A 24 -1.90 5.15 -7.34
CA PHE A 24 -0.75 4.24 -7.36
C PHE A 24 0.21 4.52 -8.51
N LYS A 25 -0.28 4.93 -9.69
CA LYS A 25 0.58 5.36 -10.80
C LYS A 25 1.44 6.57 -10.43
N GLU A 26 0.85 7.59 -9.78
CA GLU A 26 1.62 8.75 -9.32
C GLU A 26 2.56 8.40 -8.16
N LEU A 27 2.15 7.55 -7.21
CA LEU A 27 3.04 7.06 -6.14
C LEU A 27 4.24 6.30 -6.71
N LYS A 28 4.04 5.41 -7.69
CA LYS A 28 5.14 4.73 -8.39
C LYS A 28 6.08 5.72 -9.08
N LYS A 29 5.53 6.75 -9.74
CA LYS A 29 6.34 7.78 -10.41
C LYS A 29 7.15 8.61 -9.40
N LYS A 30 6.59 8.95 -8.24
CA LYS A 30 7.25 9.76 -7.20
C LYS A 30 8.29 8.98 -6.40
N SER A 31 7.97 7.74 -6.02
CA SER A 31 8.82 6.87 -5.20
C SER A 31 9.82 6.03 -6.00
N ASN A 32 9.56 5.82 -7.29
CA ASN A 32 10.27 4.87 -8.15
C ASN A 32 10.23 3.40 -7.65
N ILE A 33 9.31 3.06 -6.77
CA ILE A 33 9.11 1.70 -6.25
C ILE A 33 8.21 0.90 -7.21
N PRO A 34 8.54 -0.34 -7.57
CA PRO A 34 7.67 -1.17 -8.40
C PRO A 34 6.41 -1.61 -7.64
N PHE A 35 5.30 -1.85 -8.35
CA PHE A 35 4.03 -2.20 -7.70
C PHE A 35 4.11 -3.48 -6.85
N CYS A 36 4.87 -4.48 -7.29
CA CYS A 36 5.09 -5.72 -6.54
C CYS A 36 5.84 -5.52 -5.20
N GLU A 37 6.44 -4.36 -4.97
CA GLU A 37 7.08 -4.01 -3.72
C GLU A 37 6.21 -3.08 -2.85
N MET A 38 4.94 -2.88 -3.22
CA MET A 38 3.99 -2.07 -2.46
C MET A 38 3.01 -2.94 -1.67
N LEU A 39 2.75 -2.51 -0.44
CA LEU A 39 1.74 -3.06 0.46
C LEU A 39 0.65 -1.99 0.71
N PHE A 40 -0.61 -2.37 0.50
CA PHE A 40 -1.75 -1.46 0.55
C PHE A 40 -2.85 -1.98 1.47
N PHE A 41 -3.44 -1.09 2.26
CA PHE A 41 -4.58 -1.38 3.13
C PHE A 41 -5.73 -0.42 2.80
N ASP A 42 -6.93 -0.96 2.65
CA ASP A 42 -8.15 -0.18 2.40
C ASP A 42 -9.37 -0.96 2.89
N ASP A 43 -10.44 -0.28 3.26
CA ASP A 43 -11.69 -0.88 3.73
C ASP A 43 -12.70 -1.13 2.59
N LEU A 44 -12.42 -0.61 1.39
CA LEU A 44 -13.29 -0.76 0.22
C LEU A 44 -12.78 -1.87 -0.70
N SER A 45 -13.56 -2.94 -0.84
CA SER A 45 -13.18 -4.12 -1.63
C SER A 45 -12.89 -3.81 -3.11
N TRP A 46 -13.55 -2.80 -3.69
CA TRP A 46 -13.27 -2.38 -5.07
C TRP A 46 -11.89 -1.72 -5.21
N ASN A 47 -11.45 -0.94 -4.21
CA ASN A 47 -10.09 -0.37 -4.19
C ASN A 47 -9.04 -1.48 -4.12
N ILE A 48 -9.30 -2.51 -3.33
CA ILE A 48 -8.42 -3.70 -3.23
C ILE A 48 -8.34 -4.40 -4.59
N SER A 49 -9.46 -4.65 -5.26
CA SER A 49 -9.48 -5.28 -6.59
C SER A 49 -8.71 -4.45 -7.63
N ASP A 50 -8.98 -3.15 -7.70
CA ASP A 50 -8.33 -2.22 -8.64
C ASP A 50 -6.80 -2.22 -8.46
N VAL A 51 -6.33 -2.09 -7.22
CA VAL A 51 -4.91 -1.97 -6.91
C VAL A 51 -4.18 -3.32 -7.04
N SER A 52 -4.84 -4.43 -6.68
CA SER A 52 -4.29 -5.78 -6.86
C SER A 52 -4.02 -6.08 -8.33
N SER A 53 -4.84 -5.55 -9.26
CA SER A 53 -4.64 -5.72 -10.70
C SER A 53 -3.33 -5.12 -11.23
N LEU A 54 -2.72 -4.19 -10.47
CA LEU A 54 -1.41 -3.61 -10.78
C LEU A 54 -0.22 -4.43 -10.27
N GLY A 55 -0.48 -5.50 -9.49
CA GLY A 55 0.54 -6.31 -8.83
C GLY A 55 0.90 -5.84 -7.42
N VAL A 56 0.16 -4.91 -6.84
CA VAL A 56 0.33 -4.46 -5.45
C VAL A 56 -0.25 -5.51 -4.48
N HIS A 57 0.41 -5.72 -3.35
CA HIS A 57 -0.11 -6.54 -2.27
C HIS A 57 -1.18 -5.76 -1.51
N ALA A 58 -2.46 -5.98 -1.83
CA ALA A 58 -3.56 -5.24 -1.23
C ALA A 58 -4.36 -6.07 -0.21
N HIS A 59 -4.60 -5.51 0.96
CA HIS A 59 -5.29 -6.15 2.08
C HIS A 59 -6.57 -5.38 2.45
N LEU A 60 -7.71 -6.08 2.37
CA LEU A 60 -8.99 -5.56 2.83
C LEU A 60 -9.03 -5.52 4.36
N VAL A 61 -9.32 -4.35 4.95
CA VAL A 61 -9.39 -4.17 6.40
C VAL A 61 -10.74 -3.59 6.82
N HIS A 62 -11.50 -4.31 7.65
CA HIS A 62 -12.85 -3.87 8.03
C HIS A 62 -12.88 -2.94 9.25
N ASN A 63 -11.87 -3.00 10.13
CA ASN A 63 -11.84 -2.25 11.39
C ASN A 63 -10.59 -1.36 11.49
N GLY A 64 -10.11 -0.87 10.35
CA GLY A 64 -8.87 -0.13 10.24
C GLY A 64 -7.62 -1.00 10.41
N VAL A 65 -6.46 -0.33 10.41
CA VAL A 65 -5.15 -0.98 10.58
C VAL A 65 -4.71 -0.86 12.02
N ASP A 66 -4.44 -2.00 12.65
CA ASP A 66 -3.75 -2.07 13.94
C ASP A 66 -2.39 -2.79 13.80
N SER A 67 -1.67 -2.89 14.92
CA SER A 67 -0.35 -3.52 14.92
C SER A 67 -0.39 -5.02 14.57
N HIS A 68 -1.49 -5.72 14.82
CA HIS A 68 -1.63 -7.14 14.49
C HIS A 68 -1.87 -7.32 12.99
N VAL A 69 -2.79 -6.53 12.41
CA VAL A 69 -3.05 -6.48 10.97
C VAL A 69 -1.78 -6.16 10.20
N LEU A 70 -1.06 -5.11 10.62
CA LEU A 70 0.18 -4.69 9.97
C LEU A 70 1.24 -5.81 10.01
N ARG A 71 1.46 -6.44 11.18
CA ARG A 71 2.43 -7.53 11.32
C ARG A 71 2.10 -8.72 10.43
N ASN A 72 0.84 -9.15 10.40
CA ASN A 72 0.43 -10.29 9.58
C ASN A 72 0.63 -9.99 8.09
N ALA A 73 0.23 -8.81 7.64
CA ALA A 73 0.39 -8.40 6.25
C ALA A 73 1.87 -8.28 5.84
N LEU A 74 2.75 -7.80 6.72
CA LEU A 74 4.20 -7.78 6.46
C LEU A 74 4.79 -9.19 6.35
N VAL A 75 4.36 -10.13 7.21
CA VAL A 75 4.78 -11.53 7.13
C VAL A 75 4.31 -12.16 5.82
N ASP A 76 3.08 -11.90 5.39
CA ASP A 76 2.56 -12.43 4.14
C ASP A 76 3.24 -11.79 2.92
N PHE A 77 3.48 -10.48 2.94
CA PHE A 77 4.26 -9.77 1.93
C PHE A 77 5.65 -10.39 1.75
N ALA A 78 6.37 -10.61 2.84
CA ALA A 78 7.72 -11.19 2.82
C ALA A 78 7.75 -12.61 2.20
N LYS A 79 6.72 -13.43 2.41
CA LYS A 79 6.64 -14.78 1.79
C LYS A 79 6.54 -14.70 0.28
N HIS A 80 5.84 -13.69 -0.25
CA HIS A 80 5.63 -13.53 -1.69
C HIS A 80 6.85 -12.94 -2.40
N SER A 81 7.61 -12.06 -1.74
CA SER A 81 8.86 -11.49 -2.29
C SER A 81 9.98 -12.53 -2.49
N ILE A 82 9.94 -13.65 -1.75
CA ILE A 82 10.92 -14.74 -1.88
C ILE A 82 10.73 -15.53 -3.18
N VAL A 83 9.51 -15.57 -3.74
CA VAL A 83 9.18 -16.37 -4.94
C VAL A 83 9.59 -15.66 -6.24
N THR A 84 9.62 -14.32 -6.26
CA THR A 84 9.99 -13.53 -7.45
C THR A 84 11.50 -13.34 -7.63
N SER A 85 12.31 -13.87 -6.72
CA SER A 85 13.77 -13.69 -6.67
C SER A 85 14.58 -14.92 -7.09
N GLN A 86 13.95 -15.97 -7.64
CA GLN A 86 14.68 -17.12 -8.20
C GLN A 86 14.84 -16.99 -9.72
N PRO A 87 16.05 -17.26 -10.25
CA PRO A 87 16.41 -17.06 -11.66
C PRO A 87 15.69 -18.00 -12.64
#